data_AF-A0AAN1HYB0-F1
#
_entry.id   AF-A0AAN1HYB0-F1
#
_cell.length_a   1.000
_cell.length_b   1.000
_cell.length_c   1.000
_cell.angle_alpha   90.00
_cell.angle_beta   90.00
_cell.angle_gamma   90.00
#
_symmetry.space_group_name_H-M   'P 1'
#
loop_
_entity.id
_entity.type
_entity.pdbx_description
1 polymer ?
#
loop_
_entity_poly.entity_id
_entity_poly.type
_entity_poly.pdbx_seq_one_letter_code
_entity_poly.pdbx_strand_id
1 'polypeptide(L)'
;MVYGIACRPVRNLLVDYLHERALSLDYVSLRAMAFSLGKLFWKDLEDHHPGIDSLRLTPGVAAAWKQRIALKTFRNKTADGEIVETQTARADRGLNHLAAVRAFYLDLAQWAMGDPARWGVWAAPCPIREEEMSRRTEKAPVSWLRHQPQCSG
;
A
#
# COMPACT_ATOMS: atom_id res chain seq x y z
N MET A 1 12.93 1.45 11.18
CA MET A 1 12.35 2.74 10.77
C MET A 1 10.88 2.56 10.47
N VAL A 2 10.02 2.87 11.44
CA VAL A 2 8.58 2.95 11.23
C VAL A 2 8.32 4.32 10.58
N TYR A 3 7.52 4.36 9.52
CA TYR A 3 7.29 5.51 8.62
C TYR A 3 6.61 6.75 9.24
N GLY A 4 6.90 7.08 10.50
CA GLY A 4 6.25 8.16 11.23
C GLY A 4 4.79 7.85 11.55
N ILE A 5 4.46 6.57 11.80
CA ILE A 5 3.12 6.15 12.20
C ILE A 5 2.80 6.73 13.57
N ALA A 6 1.74 7.53 13.64
CA ALA A 6 1.32 8.23 14.85
C ALA A 6 0.58 7.29 15.80
N CYS A 7 -0.27 6.40 15.28
CA CYS A 7 -1.02 5.43 16.06
C CYS A 7 -0.07 4.36 16.63
N ARG A 8 0.32 4.54 17.90
CA ARG A 8 1.26 3.63 18.59
C ARG A 8 0.77 2.17 18.64
N PRO A 9 -0.52 1.87 18.93
CA PRO A 9 -1.01 0.50 18.90
C PRO A 9 -0.81 -0.18 17.55
N VAL A 10 -1.17 0.49 16.45
CA VAL A 10 -1.03 -0.09 15.10
C VAL A 10 0.41 -0.17 14.65
N ARG A 11 1.26 0.79 15.04
CA ARG A 11 2.71 0.68 14.84
C ARG A 11 3.26 -0.59 15.48
N ASN A 12 2.93 -0.83 16.75
CA ASN A 12 3.43 -1.98 17.49
C ASN A 12 2.92 -3.28 16.85
N LEU A 13 1.64 -3.32 16.46
CA LEU A 13 1.09 -4.43 15.67
C LEU A 13 1.90 -4.72 14.41
N LEU A 14 2.22 -3.70 13.61
CA LEU A 14 2.99 -3.90 12.37
C LEU A 14 4.40 -4.43 12.66
N VAL A 15 5.03 -3.99 13.75
CA VAL A 15 6.33 -4.52 14.18
C VAL A 15 6.21 -5.99 14.57
N ASP A 16 5.23 -6.33 15.40
CA ASP A 16 4.99 -7.71 15.85
C ASP A 16 4.69 -8.63 14.66
N TYR A 17 3.82 -8.18 13.74
CA TYR A 17 3.51 -8.91 12.52
C TYR A 17 4.75 -9.17 11.66
N LEU A 18 5.58 -8.15 11.45
CA LEU A 18 6.81 -8.30 10.66
C LEU A 18 7.83 -9.22 11.37
N HIS A 19 7.89 -9.23 12.70
CA HIS A 19 8.74 -10.17 13.43
C HIS A 19 8.30 -11.62 13.22
N GLU A 20 7.01 -11.92 13.30
CA GLU A 20 6.50 -13.27 13.01
C GLU A 20 6.79 -13.68 11.56
N ARG A 21 6.63 -12.76 10.61
CA ARG A 21 6.91 -13.02 9.18
C ARG A 21 8.40 -13.18 8.88
N ALA A 22 9.29 -12.58 9.66
CA ALA A 22 10.74 -12.71 9.47
C ALA A 22 11.24 -14.14 9.68
N LEU A 23 10.47 -15.00 10.36
CA LEU A 23 10.82 -16.40 10.57
C LEU A 23 10.70 -17.26 9.30
N SER A 24 9.95 -16.79 8.30
CA SER A 24 9.66 -17.55 7.06
C SER A 24 10.00 -16.81 5.77
N LEU A 25 10.30 -15.51 5.83
CA LEU A 25 10.60 -14.68 4.66
C LEU A 25 12.06 -14.22 4.63
N ASP A 26 12.62 -14.11 3.43
CA ASP A 26 13.89 -13.46 3.22
C ASP A 26 13.78 -11.93 3.46
N TYR A 27 14.92 -11.29 3.68
CA TYR A 27 14.99 -9.86 4.00
C TYR A 27 14.39 -8.95 2.93
N VAL A 28 14.51 -9.29 1.64
CA VAL A 28 13.99 -8.45 0.55
C VAL A 28 12.48 -8.47 0.57
N SER A 29 11.88 -9.66 0.70
CA SER A 29 10.44 -9.84 0.84
C SER A 29 9.90 -9.14 2.09
N LEU A 30 10.57 -9.29 3.23
CA LEU A 30 10.19 -8.65 4.49
C LEU A 30 10.22 -7.11 4.38
N ARG A 31 11.27 -6.57 3.75
CA ARG A 31 11.40 -5.12 3.53
C ARG A 31 10.31 -4.58 2.61
N ALA A 32 9.96 -5.31 1.55
CA ALA A 32 8.88 -4.93 0.64
C ALA A 32 7.51 -4.94 1.36
N MET A 33 7.30 -5.92 2.24
CA MET A 33 6.09 -6.01 3.08
C MET A 33 6.01 -4.84 4.06
N ALA A 34 7.11 -4.54 4.78
CA ALA A 34 7.19 -3.41 5.68
C ALA A 34 6.86 -2.08 4.97
N PHE A 35 7.39 -1.87 3.77
CA PHE A 35 7.09 -0.69 2.97
C PHE A 35 5.62 -0.62 2.55
N SER A 36 5.05 -1.73 2.09
CA SER A 36 3.66 -1.79 1.65
C SER A 36 2.70 -1.52 2.82
N LEU A 37 2.90 -2.18 3.96
CA LEU A 37 2.01 -2.05 5.11
C LEU A 37 2.20 -0.72 5.86
N GLY A 38 3.45 -0.32 6.08
CA GLY A 38 3.76 0.85 6.87
C GLY A 38 3.57 2.15 6.11
N LYS A 39 4.17 2.27 4.91
CA LYS A 39 4.19 3.54 4.16
C LYS A 39 2.98 3.72 3.25
N LEU A 40 2.65 2.70 2.46
CA LEU A 40 1.62 2.82 1.43
C LEU A 40 0.21 2.53 1.93
N PHE A 41 0.10 1.77 3.01
CA PHE A 41 -1.18 1.46 3.64
C PHE A 41 -1.42 2.35 4.85
N TRP A 42 -0.81 2.05 5.99
CA TRP A 42 -1.23 2.70 7.24
C TRP A 42 -0.90 4.18 7.28
N LYS A 43 0.31 4.59 6.85
CA LYS A 43 0.66 6.02 6.84
C LYS A 43 -0.23 6.83 5.88
N ASP A 44 -0.59 6.29 4.72
CA ASP A 44 -1.54 6.93 3.81
C ASP A 44 -2.93 7.09 4.45
N LEU A 45 -3.39 6.08 5.20
CA LEU A 45 -4.65 6.19 5.95
C LEU A 45 -4.59 7.29 7.01
N GLU A 46 -3.51 7.37 7.79
CA GLU A 46 -3.33 8.43 8.80
C GLU A 46 -3.28 9.83 8.17
N ASP A 47 -2.63 9.96 7.01
CA ASP A 47 -2.48 11.24 6.30
C ASP A 47 -3.86 11.78 5.81
N HIS A 48 -4.81 10.90 5.51
CA HIS A 48 -6.14 11.27 5.00
C HIS A 48 -7.27 11.17 6.05
N HIS A 49 -7.06 10.41 7.12
CA HIS A 49 -8.00 10.19 8.21
C HIS A 49 -7.29 10.35 9.56
N PRO A 50 -7.04 11.60 10.00
CA PRO A 50 -6.35 11.87 11.26
C PRO A 50 -7.06 11.20 12.44
N GLY A 51 -6.30 10.50 13.27
CA GLY A 51 -6.82 9.78 14.44
C GLY A 51 -7.35 8.38 14.15
N ILE A 52 -7.26 7.87 12.90
CA ILE A 52 -7.57 6.47 12.61
C ILE A 52 -6.70 5.51 13.46
N ASP A 53 -7.35 4.56 14.13
CA ASP A 53 -6.71 3.62 15.05
C ASP A 53 -7.20 2.18 14.89
N SER A 54 -8.12 1.94 13.95
CA SER A 54 -8.76 0.64 13.72
C SER A 54 -8.50 0.10 12.33
N LEU A 55 -8.26 -1.21 12.24
CA LEU A 55 -8.19 -1.96 10.98
C LEU A 55 -9.57 -2.20 10.35
N ARG A 56 -10.67 -1.92 11.06
CA ARG A 56 -12.02 -2.04 10.50
C ARG A 56 -12.35 -0.80 9.67
N LEU A 57 -11.82 -0.76 8.46
CA LEU A 57 -12.04 0.37 7.54
C LEU A 57 -13.50 0.42 7.07
N THR A 58 -14.05 1.63 7.00
CA THR A 58 -15.32 1.85 6.30
C THR A 58 -15.13 1.64 4.79
N PRO A 59 -16.20 1.30 4.05
CA PRO A 59 -16.10 1.11 2.60
C PRO A 59 -15.52 2.32 1.86
N GLY A 60 -15.86 3.54 2.30
CA GLY A 60 -15.35 4.78 1.70
C GLY A 60 -13.85 4.99 1.93
N VAL A 61 -13.37 4.75 3.15
CA VAL A 61 -11.93 4.84 3.49
C VAL A 61 -11.13 3.83 2.68
N ALA A 62 -11.60 2.58 2.63
CA ALA A 62 -10.96 1.51 1.86
C ALA A 62 -10.93 1.84 0.36
N ALA A 63 -12.04 2.32 -0.21
CA ALA A 63 -12.11 2.67 -1.64
C ALA A 63 -11.17 3.83 -1.99
N ALA A 64 -11.14 4.90 -1.18
CA ALA A 64 -10.27 6.04 -1.40
C ALA A 64 -8.78 5.67 -1.31
N TRP A 65 -8.41 4.84 -0.33
CA TRP A 65 -7.05 4.31 -0.22
C TRP A 65 -6.66 3.48 -1.46
N LYS A 66 -7.54 2.59 -1.93
CA LYS A 66 -7.29 1.78 -3.13
C LYS A 66 -7.11 2.62 -4.40
N GLN A 67 -7.81 3.74 -4.52
CA GLN A 67 -7.57 4.67 -5.63
C GLN A 67 -6.19 5.31 -5.56
N ARG A 68 -5.75 5.74 -4.37
CA ARG A 68 -4.43 6.36 -4.18
C ARG A 68 -3.29 5.37 -4.40
N ILE A 69 -3.42 4.13 -3.93
CA ILE A 69 -2.35 3.14 -4.09
C ILE A 69 -2.14 2.71 -5.54
N ALA A 70 -3.17 2.83 -6.39
CA ALA A 70 -3.07 2.61 -7.83
C ALA A 70 -2.25 3.68 -8.54
N LEU A 71 -1.99 4.82 -7.89
CA LEU A 71 -1.17 5.91 -8.41
C LEU A 71 0.23 5.86 -7.82
N LYS A 72 1.19 6.38 -8.58
CA LYS A 72 2.56 6.62 -8.14
C LYS A 72 2.90 8.09 -8.37
N THR A 73 3.16 8.80 -7.27
CA THR A 73 3.69 10.17 -7.31
C THR A 73 5.18 10.11 -7.61
N PHE A 74 5.60 10.81 -8.66
CA PHE A 74 6.99 11.07 -8.97
C PHE A 74 7.25 12.56 -8.78
N ARG A 75 8.32 12.88 -8.04
CA ARG A 75 8.90 14.22 -8.05
C ARG A 75 9.90 14.27 -9.17
N ASN A 76 9.58 15.03 -10.20
CA ASN A 76 10.50 15.28 -11.30
C ASN A 76 11.01 16.71 -11.20
N LYS A 77 12.30 16.90 -11.41
CA LYS A 77 12.90 18.24 -11.43
C LYS A 77 12.86 18.72 -12.88
N THR A 78 12.22 19.86 -13.13
CA THR A 78 12.22 20.48 -14.46
C THR A 78 13.60 21.01 -14.80
N ALA A 79 13.83 21.33 -16.08
CA ALA A 79 15.08 21.94 -16.54
C ALA A 79 15.36 23.27 -15.81
N ASP A 80 14.30 23.99 -15.42
CA ASP A 80 14.36 25.25 -14.68
C ASP A 80 14.57 25.07 -13.16
N GLY A 81 14.69 23.81 -12.71
CA GLY A 81 14.98 23.45 -11.33
C GLY A 81 13.76 23.36 -10.41
N GLU A 82 12.56 23.58 -10.93
CA GLU A 82 11.30 23.44 -10.20
C GLU A 82 10.98 21.95 -9.95
N ILE A 83 10.49 21.64 -8.76
CA ILE A 83 10.05 20.27 -8.43
C ILE A 83 8.58 20.16 -8.81
N VAL A 84 8.29 19.44 -9.90
CA VAL A 84 6.92 19.12 -10.30
C VAL A 84 6.56 17.75 -9.78
N GLU A 85 5.47 17.67 -9.02
CA GLU A 85 4.85 16.40 -8.63
C GLU A 85 3.91 15.93 -9.73
N THR A 86 4.28 14.85 -10.41
CA THR A 86 3.42 14.19 -11.39
C THR A 86 2.92 12.86 -10.83
N GLN A 87 1.62 12.63 -10.92
CA GLN A 87 1.02 11.33 -10.59
C GLN A 87 0.80 10.55 -11.88
N THR A 88 1.23 9.29 -11.90
CA THR A 88 0.95 8.36 -12.99
C THR A 88 0.36 7.07 -12.46
N ALA A 89 -0.46 6.41 -13.27
CA ALA A 89 -1.01 5.10 -12.93
C ALA A 89 0.12 4.07 -12.82
N ARG A 90 0.06 3.21 -11.80
CA ARG A 90 0.94 2.03 -11.70
C ARG A 90 0.49 1.02 -12.74
N ALA A 91 1.46 0.44 -13.46
CA ALA A 91 1.19 -0.56 -14.50
C ALA A 91 0.40 -1.78 -13.98
N ASP A 92 0.56 -2.14 -12.70
CA ASP A 92 -0.16 -3.21 -12.03
C ASP A 92 -1.28 -2.72 -11.10
N ARG A 93 -1.64 -1.43 -11.15
CA ARG A 93 -2.54 -0.75 -10.21
C ARG A 93 -2.19 -0.98 -8.73
N GLY A 94 -0.92 -1.24 -8.41
CA GLY A 94 -0.48 -1.50 -7.05
C GLY A 94 -0.86 -2.90 -6.52
N LEU A 95 -1.12 -3.87 -7.40
CA LEU A 95 -1.55 -5.22 -7.04
C LEU A 95 -0.63 -5.89 -6.02
N ASN A 96 0.68 -5.70 -6.11
CA ASN A 96 1.63 -6.25 -5.13
C ASN A 96 1.39 -5.69 -3.72
N HIS A 97 1.03 -4.41 -3.60
CA HIS A 97 0.74 -3.79 -2.31
C HIS A 97 -0.64 -4.21 -1.80
N LEU A 98 -1.64 -4.34 -2.68
CA LEU A 98 -2.93 -4.93 -2.33
C LEU A 98 -2.77 -6.37 -1.82
N ALA A 99 -1.95 -7.19 -2.48
CA ALA A 99 -1.66 -8.55 -2.05
C ALA A 99 -1.04 -8.58 -0.64
N ALA A 100 -0.07 -7.70 -0.37
CA ALA A 100 0.57 -7.61 0.94
C ALA A 100 -0.42 -7.23 2.05
N VAL A 101 -1.29 -6.24 1.80
CA VAL A 101 -2.33 -5.84 2.76
C VAL A 101 -3.37 -6.96 2.94
N ARG A 102 -3.79 -7.62 1.85
CA ARG A 102 -4.73 -8.74 1.94
C ARG A 102 -4.16 -9.88 2.78
N ALA A 103 -2.90 -10.27 2.52
CA ALA A 103 -2.21 -11.29 3.30
C ALA A 103 -2.15 -10.91 4.78
N PHE A 104 -1.78 -9.67 5.10
CA PHE A 104 -1.74 -9.16 6.47
C PHE A 104 -3.08 -9.35 7.21
N TYR A 105 -4.20 -8.95 6.61
CA TYR A 105 -5.52 -9.14 7.25
C TYR A 105 -5.87 -10.61 7.46
N LEU A 106 -5.53 -11.48 6.49
CA LEU A 106 -5.81 -12.91 6.58
C LEU A 106 -4.92 -13.61 7.61
N ASP A 107 -3.64 -13.25 7.69
CA ASP A 107 -2.72 -13.78 8.70
C ASP A 107 -3.22 -13.40 10.11
N LEU A 108 -3.64 -12.15 10.32
CA LEU A 108 -4.20 -11.70 11.61
C LEU A 108 -5.45 -12.50 12.00
N ALA A 109 -6.37 -12.71 11.05
CA ALA A 109 -7.55 -13.53 11.28
C ALA A 109 -7.18 -14.99 11.60
N GLN A 110 -6.17 -15.54 10.92
CA GLN A 110 -5.68 -16.89 11.16
C GLN A 110 -5.02 -17.03 12.53
N TRP A 111 -4.10 -16.13 12.88
CA TRP A 111 -3.37 -16.18 14.15
C TRP A 111 -4.26 -15.87 15.34
N ALA A 112 -5.33 -15.07 15.16
CA ALA A 112 -6.33 -14.86 16.19
C ALA A 112 -7.05 -16.14 16.64
N MET A 113 -7.10 -17.19 15.79
CA MET A 113 -7.66 -18.49 16.20
C MET A 113 -6.72 -19.26 17.15
N GLY A 114 -5.40 -19.09 17.01
CA GLY A 114 -4.39 -19.77 17.83
C GLY A 114 -3.99 -19.01 19.09
N ASP A 115 -3.88 -17.68 19.00
CA ASP A 115 -3.55 -16.78 20.10
C ASP A 115 -4.47 -15.54 20.06
N PRO A 116 -5.73 -15.69 20.52
CA PRO A 116 -6.71 -14.61 20.50
C PRO A 116 -6.34 -13.46 21.44
N ALA A 117 -5.57 -13.71 22.50
CA ALA A 117 -5.16 -12.67 23.44
C ALA A 117 -4.24 -11.64 22.77
N ARG A 118 -3.37 -12.10 21.86
CA ARG A 118 -2.45 -11.23 21.12
C ARG A 118 -3.07 -10.67 19.84
N TRP A 119 -3.70 -11.51 19.03
CA TRP A 119 -4.13 -11.14 17.66
C TRP A 119 -5.62 -10.85 17.53
N GLY A 120 -6.45 -11.29 18.49
CA GLY A 120 -7.91 -11.20 18.40
C GLY A 120 -8.44 -9.78 18.31
N VAL A 121 -7.82 -8.83 19.04
CA VAL A 121 -8.21 -7.41 18.98
C VAL A 121 -7.96 -6.78 17.60
N TRP A 122 -7.08 -7.37 16.79
CA TRP A 122 -6.70 -6.89 15.46
C TRP A 122 -7.44 -7.58 14.32
N ALA A 123 -8.19 -8.64 14.61
CA ALA A 123 -8.97 -9.35 13.60
C ALA A 123 -10.08 -8.46 13.02
N ALA A 124 -9.98 -8.14 11.74
CA ALA A 124 -10.91 -7.27 11.04
C ALA A 124 -11.23 -7.81 9.62
N PRO A 125 -12.41 -7.45 9.04
CA PRO A 125 -12.72 -7.80 7.66
C PRO A 125 -11.68 -7.22 6.70
N CYS A 126 -11.20 -8.03 5.76
CA CYS A 126 -10.25 -7.57 4.75
C CYS A 126 -10.93 -6.55 3.80
N PRO A 127 -10.36 -5.34 3.61
CA PRO A 127 -10.92 -4.31 2.74
C PRO A 127 -10.74 -4.59 1.22
N ILE A 128 -10.02 -5.67 0.89
CA ILE A 128 -9.66 -6.05 -0.48
C ILE A 128 -10.46 -7.28 -0.86
N ARG A 129 -11.24 -7.19 -1.94
CA ARG A 129 -12.05 -8.32 -2.42
C ARG A 129 -11.24 -9.21 -3.37
N GLU A 130 -11.70 -10.42 -3.62
CA GLU A 130 -10.99 -11.37 -4.48
C GLU A 130 -10.92 -10.90 -5.93
N GLU A 131 -11.97 -10.23 -6.40
CA GLU A 131 -12.05 -9.69 -7.76
C GLU A 131 -10.99 -8.61 -8.03
N GLU A 132 -10.59 -7.89 -6.98
CA GLU A 132 -9.55 -6.85 -7.01
C GLU A 132 -8.15 -7.46 -7.16
N MET A 133 -8.00 -8.77 -6.88
CA MET A 133 -6.74 -9.49 -7.06
C MET A 133 -6.50 -9.97 -8.49
N SER A 134 -7.49 -9.81 -9.38
CA SER A 134 -7.35 -10.17 -10.80
C SER A 134 -6.61 -9.08 -11.59
N ARG A 135 -5.61 -9.48 -12.39
CA ARG A 135 -4.99 -8.58 -13.37
C ARG A 135 -6.00 -8.31 -14.48
N ARG A 136 -6.61 -7.12 -14.50
CA ARG A 136 -7.21 -6.62 -15.75
C ARG A 136 -6.12 -5.91 -16.53
N THR A 137 -5.90 -6.36 -17.76
CA THR A 137 -5.07 -5.67 -18.74
C THR A 137 -5.76 -4.36 -19.12
N GLU A 138 -5.45 -3.27 -18.42
CA GLU A 138 -5.78 -1.93 -18.91
C GLU A 138 -4.84 -1.62 -20.07
N LYS A 139 -5.40 -1.56 -21.29
CA LYS A 139 -4.67 -1.03 -22.43
C LYS A 139 -4.35 0.43 -22.11
N ALA A 140 -3.06 0.76 -22.03
CA ALA A 140 -2.63 2.15 -21.88
C ALA A 140 -3.28 3.00 -22.99
N PRO A 141 -3.89 4.15 -22.69
CA PRO A 141 -4.35 5.05 -23.73
C PRO A 141 -3.16 5.49 -24.58
N VAL A 142 -3.30 5.31 -25.90
CA VAL A 142 -2.35 5.77 -26.92
C VAL A 142 -2.40 7.30 -26.96
N SER A 143 -1.73 7.99 -26.03
CA SER A 143 -1.57 9.45 -26.12
C SER A 143 -0.16 9.96 -25.85
N TRP A 144 0.83 9.09 -25.61
CA TRP A 144 2.22 9.51 -25.34
C TRP A 144 3.20 9.39 -26.53
N LEU A 145 2.70 9.26 -27.76
CA LEU A 145 3.53 9.17 -28.98
C LEU A 145 3.43 10.38 -29.93
N ARG A 146 3.18 11.58 -29.40
CA ARG A 146 3.25 12.80 -30.21
C ARG A 146 4.03 13.86 -29.45
N HIS A 147 5.37 13.80 -29.56
CA HIS A 147 6.30 14.92 -29.67
C HIS A 147 7.75 14.37 -29.59
N GLN A 148 8.24 13.85 -30.71
CA GLN A 148 9.68 13.89 -30.98
C GLN A 148 9.90 15.06 -31.96
N PRO A 149 10.73 16.07 -31.63
CA PRO A 149 11.19 17.02 -32.62
C PRO A 149 12.12 16.31 -33.59
N GLN A 150 11.82 16.41 -34.88
CA GLN A 150 12.71 15.98 -35.97
C GLN A 150 13.95 16.88 -35.96
N CYS A 151 15.12 16.33 -35.65
CA CYS A 151 16.39 16.99 -35.97
C CYS A 151 16.73 16.66 -37.43
N SER A 152 16.69 17.67 -38.29
CA SER A 152 17.24 17.63 -39.65
C SER A 152 18.73 17.93 -39.61
N GLY A 153 19.51 17.11 -40.31
CA GLY A 153 20.93 17.32 -40.62
C GLY A 153 21.27 16.52 -41.86
#